data_AF-A0A7N0UI58-F1
#
_entry.id   AF-A0A7N0UI58-F1
#
_cell.length_a   1.000
_cell.length_b   1.000
_cell.length_c   1.000
_cell.angle_alpha   90.00
_cell.angle_beta   90.00
_cell.angle_gamma   90.00
#
_symmetry.space_group_name_H-M   'P 1'
#
loop_
_entity.id
_entity.type
_entity.pdbx_description
1 polymer ?
#
loop_
_entity_poly.entity_id
_entity_poly.type
_entity_poly.pdbx_seq_one_letter_code
_entity_poly.pdbx_strand_id
1 'polypeptide(L)'
;MSGSHFRAIRLDYPSEYITWVKIQGSWTGVEWIAMKTNLGKFHGPFPFRNNSINDNMLATGYFLGEENQFGGFHGSANETGLRSLGVYVQPVSSLDAPVAGRLAREEALAVD
;
A
#
# COMPACT_ATOMS: atom_id res chain seq x y z
N MET A 1 26.49 1.38 6.36
CA MET A 1 25.71 1.03 5.15
C MET A 1 25.24 2.33 4.51
N SER A 2 25.83 2.75 3.39
CA SER A 2 25.31 3.87 2.60
C SER A 2 24.42 3.29 1.49
N GLY A 3 23.10 3.28 1.70
CA GLY A 3 22.16 2.83 0.67
C GLY A 3 22.07 3.87 -0.45
N SER A 4 22.42 3.50 -1.68
CA SER A 4 22.44 4.37 -2.86
C SER A 4 21.06 4.64 -3.50
N HIS A 5 19.98 4.11 -2.92
CA HIS A 5 18.63 4.17 -3.49
C HIS A 5 17.59 4.57 -2.46
N PHE A 6 17.75 5.74 -1.84
CA PHE A 6 16.69 6.33 -1.02
C PHE A 6 15.61 6.95 -1.92
N ARG A 7 14.35 6.57 -1.71
CA ARG A 7 13.17 7.17 -2.33
C ARG A 7 12.32 7.77 -1.22
N ALA A 8 12.10 9.08 -1.29
CA ALA A 8 11.20 9.77 -0.39
C ALA A 8 9.87 10.04 -1.10
N ILE A 9 8.77 9.78 -0.41
CA ILE A 9 7.43 10.19 -0.82
C ILE A 9 6.98 11.25 0.17
N ARG A 10 6.49 12.37 -0.36
CA ARG A 10 5.93 13.48 0.42
C ARG A 10 4.46 13.60 0.06
N LEU A 11 3.62 13.66 1.08
CA LEU A 11 2.18 13.87 0.94
C LEU A 11 1.85 15.26 1.47
N ASP A 12 0.95 15.95 0.79
CA ASP A 12 0.39 17.23 1.27
C ASP A 12 -0.64 16.98 2.37
N TYR A 13 -0.20 16.77 3.61
CA TYR A 13 -1.11 16.49 4.72
C TYR A 13 -1.87 17.77 5.17
N PRO A 14 -3.19 17.71 5.43
CA PRO A 14 -4.06 16.53 5.43
C PRO A 14 -4.84 16.29 4.12
N SER A 15 -4.58 17.07 3.05
CA SER A 15 -5.35 17.02 1.79
C SER A 15 -5.04 15.78 0.95
N GLU A 16 -3.84 15.21 1.10
CA GLU A 16 -3.35 14.03 0.41
C GLU A 16 -3.06 12.89 1.39
N TYR A 17 -3.69 11.75 1.17
CA TYR A 17 -3.56 10.56 2.00
C TYR A 17 -3.60 9.28 1.19
N ILE A 18 -3.05 8.21 1.76
CA ILE A 18 -2.95 6.90 1.14
C ILE A 18 -4.31 6.21 1.16
N THR A 19 -4.76 5.77 -0.02
CA THR A 19 -6.03 5.04 -0.20
C THR A 19 -5.80 3.60 -0.65
N TRP A 20 -4.59 3.27 -1.07
CA TRP A 20 -4.24 1.93 -1.49
C TRP A 20 -2.75 1.65 -1.31
N VAL A 21 -2.45 0.42 -0.90
CA VAL A 21 -1.10 -0.11 -0.77
C VAL A 21 -1.06 -1.48 -1.43
N LYS A 22 -0.09 -1.71 -2.31
CA LYS A 22 0.21 -3.05 -2.84
C LYS A 22 1.61 -3.46 -2.46
N ILE A 23 1.71 -4.65 -1.89
CA ILE A 23 2.96 -5.24 -1.43
C ILE A 23 3.10 -6.57 -2.13
N GLN A 24 4.23 -6.78 -2.80
CA GLN A 24 4.62 -8.09 -3.30
C GLN A 24 5.74 -8.63 -2.42
N GLY A 25 5.62 -9.91 -2.07
CA GLY A 25 6.64 -10.63 -1.35
C GLY A 25 6.86 -12.02 -1.93
N SER A 26 7.97 -12.62 -1.54
CA SER A 26 8.30 -14.01 -1.76
C SER A 26 8.61 -14.71 -0.44
N TRP A 27 8.95 -15.99 -0.51
CA TRP A 27 9.49 -16.75 0.63
C TRP A 27 10.70 -16.07 1.29
N THR A 28 11.37 -15.17 0.58
CA THR A 28 12.56 -14.45 1.07
C THR A 28 12.24 -13.07 1.66
N GLY A 29 10.98 -12.64 1.64
CA GLY A 29 10.54 -11.38 2.23
C GLY A 29 9.86 -10.46 1.23
N VAL A 30 9.80 -9.17 1.56
CA VAL A 30 9.13 -8.16 0.73
C VAL A 30 10.04 -7.75 -0.42
N GLU A 31 9.50 -7.73 -1.63
CA GLU A 31 10.24 -7.45 -2.86
C GLU A 31 10.00 -6.04 -3.37
N TRP A 32 8.76 -5.57 -3.34
CA TRP A 32 8.43 -4.18 -3.63
C TRP A 32 7.14 -3.72 -2.96
N ILE A 33 7.00 -2.40 -2.90
CA ILE A 33 5.79 -1.71 -2.46
C ILE A 33 5.37 -0.65 -3.50
N ALA A 34 4.07 -0.54 -3.72
CA ALA A 34 3.45 0.56 -4.45
C ALA A 34 2.29 1.12 -3.64
N MET A 35 1.99 2.40 -3.84
CA MET A 35 0.92 3.10 -3.11
C MET A 35 0.18 4.04 -4.05
N LYS A 36 -1.09 4.31 -3.73
CA LYS A 36 -1.91 5.32 -4.41
C LYS A 36 -2.54 6.24 -3.37
N THR A 37 -2.69 7.51 -3.73
CA THR A 37 -3.34 8.52 -2.89
C THR A 37 -4.76 8.83 -3.34
N ASN A 38 -5.52 9.52 -2.50
CA ASN A 38 -6.87 10.03 -2.83
C ASN A 38 -6.88 10.99 -4.03
N LEU A 39 -5.75 11.61 -4.35
CA LEU A 39 -5.57 12.45 -5.54
C LEU A 39 -5.24 11.65 -6.80
N GLY A 40 -5.28 10.31 -6.73
CA GLY A 40 -4.96 9.42 -7.84
C GLY A 40 -3.46 9.28 -8.14
N LYS A 41 -2.57 9.92 -7.37
CA LYS A 41 -1.12 9.82 -7.58
C LYS A 41 -0.64 8.42 -7.22
N PHE A 42 0.14 7.83 -8.12
CA PHE A 42 0.74 6.52 -7.96
C PHE A 42 2.22 6.67 -7.59
N HIS A 43 2.66 5.94 -6.57
CA HIS A 43 4.03 5.91 -6.10
C HIS A 43 4.56 4.48 -6.11
N GLY A 44 5.57 4.20 -6.93
CA GLY A 44 6.22 2.89 -7.03
C GLY A 44 6.06 2.27 -8.42
N PRO A 45 6.20 0.94 -8.56
CA PRO A 45 6.70 0.03 -7.53
C PRO A 45 8.14 0.38 -7.12
N PHE A 46 8.40 0.36 -5.81
CA PHE A 46 9.74 0.57 -5.25
C PHE A 46 10.33 -0.78 -4.86
N PRO A 47 11.31 -1.29 -5.63
CA PRO A 47 11.96 -2.56 -5.30
C PRO A 47 12.90 -2.40 -4.10
N PHE A 48 12.86 -3.38 -3.19
CA PHE A 48 13.77 -3.48 -2.04
C PHE A 48 15.04 -4.29 -2.37
N ARG A 49 15.05 -5.01 -3.49
CA ARG A 49 16.19 -5.79 -4.01
C ARG A 49 16.38 -5.49 -5.50
N ASN A 50 17.59 -5.70 -6.03
CA ASN A 50 17.92 -5.54 -7.47
C ASN A 50 17.30 -6.62 -8.38
N ASN A 51 16.23 -7.26 -7.94
CA ASN A 51 15.57 -8.31 -8.70
C ASN A 51 14.47 -7.66 -9.54
N SER A 52 14.37 -8.07 -10.82
CA SER A 52 13.25 -7.71 -11.69
C SER A 52 11.93 -8.07 -11.00
N ILE A 53 10.94 -7.18 -11.08
CA ILE A 53 9.56 -7.44 -10.63
C ILE A 53 9.10 -8.74 -11.29
N ASN A 54 8.80 -9.75 -10.49
CA ASN A 54 8.32 -11.02 -10.98
C ASN A 54 6.79 -11.02 -10.90
N ASP A 55 6.13 -10.89 -12.05
CA ASP A 55 4.67 -10.86 -12.13
C ASP A 55 4.01 -12.18 -11.68
N ASN A 56 4.78 -13.26 -11.51
CA ASN A 56 4.28 -14.57 -11.04
C ASN A 56 4.19 -14.70 -9.51
N MET A 57 4.48 -13.64 -8.73
CA MET A 57 4.45 -13.70 -7.26
C MET A 57 3.20 -13.06 -6.68
N LEU A 58 2.68 -13.66 -5.61
CA LEU A 58 1.49 -13.19 -4.90
C LEU A 58 1.69 -11.75 -4.40
N ALA A 59 0.85 -10.85 -4.89
CA ALA A 59 0.78 -9.48 -4.41
C ALA A 59 -0.49 -9.31 -3.56
N THR A 60 -0.33 -8.75 -2.37
CA THR A 60 -1.46 -8.38 -1.52
C THR A 60 -1.78 -6.90 -1.73
N GLY A 61 -3.02 -6.62 -2.12
CA GLY A 61 -3.56 -5.28 -2.22
C GLY A 61 -4.41 -4.93 -0.99
N TYR A 62 -4.08 -3.82 -0.34
CA TYR A 62 -4.87 -3.21 0.73
C TYR A 62 -5.60 -2.00 0.14
N PHE A 63 -6.92 -2.09 0.02
CA PHE A 63 -7.80 -0.97 -0.34
C PHE A 63 -8.28 -0.31 0.94
N LEU A 64 -7.83 0.92 1.19
CA LEU A 64 -8.03 1.64 2.46
C LEU A 64 -9.17 2.65 2.39
N GLY A 65 -9.92 2.66 1.30
CA GLY A 65 -11.02 3.58 1.07
C GLY A 65 -10.58 5.03 0.87
N GLU A 66 -11.55 5.93 0.80
CA GLU A 66 -11.35 7.37 0.58
C GLU A 66 -11.47 8.18 1.88
N GLU A 67 -11.52 7.53 3.04
CA GLU A 67 -11.80 8.19 4.33
C GLU A 67 -10.54 8.39 5.19
N ASN A 68 -9.36 8.47 4.57
CA ASN A 68 -8.07 8.66 5.23
C ASN A 68 -7.81 7.63 6.36
N GLN A 69 -8.07 6.36 6.07
CA GLN A 69 -8.02 5.28 7.06
C GLN A 69 -6.61 4.69 7.22
N PHE A 70 -5.59 5.21 6.54
CA PHE A 70 -4.23 4.68 6.68
C PHE A 70 -3.65 5.00 8.07
N GLY A 71 -3.46 3.97 8.89
CA GLY A 71 -2.97 4.10 10.27
C GLY A 71 -1.48 3.85 10.46
N GLY A 72 -0.77 3.47 9.40
CA GLY A 72 0.67 3.18 9.43
C GLY A 72 1.01 1.77 8.96
N PHE A 73 2.29 1.40 9.10
CA PHE A 73 2.80 0.08 8.73
C PHE A 73 3.20 -0.73 9.96
N HIS A 74 3.12 -2.04 9.85
CA HIS A 74 3.78 -2.99 10.75
C HIS A 74 4.52 -4.04 9.95
N GLY A 75 5.47 -4.74 10.56
CA GLY A 75 6.26 -5.73 9.83
C GLY A 75 7.41 -6.29 10.64
N SER A 76 8.26 -7.05 9.96
CA SER A 76 9.48 -7.61 10.51
C SER A 76 10.64 -7.46 9.54
N ALA A 77 11.85 -7.31 10.06
CA ALA A 77 13.08 -7.21 9.28
C ALA A 77 14.19 -7.99 9.96
N ASN A 78 15.19 -8.40 9.18
CA ASN A 78 16.44 -8.96 9.69
C ASN A 78 17.64 -8.42 8.90
N GLU A 79 18.82 -8.96 9.17
CA GLU A 79 20.09 -8.53 8.55
C GLU A 79 20.08 -8.54 7.01
N THR A 80 19.20 -9.34 6.40
CA THR A 80 19.12 -9.45 4.94
C THR A 80 18.02 -8.59 4.31
N GLY A 81 17.19 -7.90 5.11
CA GLY A 81 16.13 -7.01 4.64
C GLY A 81 14.75 -7.20 5.29
N LEU A 82 13.74 -6.60 4.67
CA LEU A 82 12.33 -6.61 5.10
C LEU A 82 11.70 -7.99 4.81
N ARG A 83 11.14 -8.63 5.85
CA ARG A 83 10.58 -9.99 5.77
C ARG A 83 9.07 -10.02 5.67
N SER A 84 8.40 -9.10 6.35
CA SER A 84 6.96 -8.92 6.23
C SER A 84 6.60 -7.45 6.34
N LEU A 85 5.50 -7.07 5.70
CA LEU A 85 4.92 -5.74 5.77
C LEU A 85 3.40 -5.86 5.72
N GLY A 86 2.73 -5.21 6.65
CA GLY A 86 1.29 -5.07 6.73
C GLY A 86 0.91 -3.63 7.06
N VAL A 87 -0.39 -3.36 7.07
CA VAL A 87 -0.96 -2.02 7.20
C VAL A 87 -1.89 -1.97 8.40
N TYR A 88 -1.72 -0.98 9.26
CA TYR A 88 -2.72 -0.60 10.24
C TYR A 88 -3.79 0.25 9.57
N VAL A 89 -5.05 0.00 9.92
CA VAL A 89 -6.20 0.76 9.41
C VAL A 89 -6.89 1.46 10.58
N GLN A 90 -7.21 2.73 10.41
CA GLN A 90 -7.99 3.51 11.36
C GLN A 90 -9.49 3.36 11.07
N PRO A 91 -10.32 3.12 12.09
CA PRO A 91 -11.76 3.05 11.91
C PRO A 91 -12.31 4.43 11.53
N VAL A 92 -13.36 4.44 10.72
CA VAL A 92 -14.14 5.65 10.44
C VAL A 92 -15.04 5.97 11.62
N SER A 93 -15.18 7.27 11.91
CA SER A 93 -15.94 7.76 13.07
C SER A 93 -17.45 7.71 12.88
N SER A 94 -17.94 7.57 11.64
CA SER A 94 -19.35 7.37 11.31
C SER A 94 -19.48 6.59 10.00
N LEU A 95 -20.54 5.80 9.87
CA LEU A 95 -20.92 5.07 8.65
C LEU A 95 -21.94 5.84 7.80
N ASP A 96 -22.27 7.08 8.18
CA ASP A 96 -23.34 7.88 7.57
C ASP A 96 -22.95 8.51 6.22
N ALA A 97 -21.72 8.29 5.74
CA ALA A 97 -21.36 8.57 4.35
C ALA A 97 -22.14 7.61 3.42
N PRO A 98 -22.81 8.09 2.36
CA PRO A 98 -23.86 7.34 1.68
C PRO A 98 -23.35 6.01 1.09
N VAL A 99 -23.77 4.92 1.75
CA VAL A 99 -23.47 3.51 1.44
C VAL A 99 -23.82 3.12 0.00
N ALA A 100 -24.76 3.83 -0.64
CA ALA A 100 -25.25 3.53 -1.98
C ALA A 100 -24.21 3.64 -3.10
N GLY A 101 -23.18 4.47 -2.94
CA GLY A 101 -22.08 4.58 -3.92
C GLY A 101 -20.94 3.56 -3.72
N ARG A 102 -20.86 2.97 -2.52
CA ARG A 102 -19.70 2.19 -2.04
C ARG A 102 -19.73 0.74 -2.55
N LEU A 103 -20.89 0.09 -2.47
CA LEU A 103 -21.06 -1.31 -2.90
C LEU A 103 -20.88 -1.49 -4.41
N ALA A 104 -21.35 -0.53 -5.22
CA ALA A 104 -21.23 -0.61 -6.68
C ALA A 104 -19.78 -0.50 -7.21
N ARG A 105 -18.87 0.10 -6.44
CA ARG A 105 -17.44 0.22 -6.80
C ARG A 105 -16.60 -0.94 -6.28
N GLU A 106 -16.94 -1.49 -5.11
CA GLU A 106 -16.26 -2.65 -4.53
C GLU A 106 -16.56 -3.93 -5.33
N GLU A 107 -17.79 -4.11 -5.84
CA GLU A 107 -18.12 -5.21 -6.75
C GLU A 107 -17.44 -5.08 -8.12
N ALA A 108 -17.22 -3.86 -8.61
CA ALA A 108 -16.54 -3.62 -9.89
C ALA A 108 -15.01 -3.83 -9.83
N LEU A 109 -14.41 -3.78 -8.64
CA LEU A 109 -12.97 -3.98 -8.43
C LEU A 109 -12.61 -5.40 -7.95
N ALA A 110 -13.60 -6.22 -7.57
CA ALA A 110 -13.43 -7.62 -7.18
C ALA A 110 -13.41 -8.59 -8.39
N VAL A 111 -13.49 -8.06 -9.61
CA VAL A 111 -13.48 -8.81 -10.87
C VAL A 111 -12.28 -8.36 -11.71
N ASP A 112 -11.06 -8.66 -11.26
CA ASP A 112 -9.84 -8.71 -12.07
C ASP A 112 -8.77 -9.60 -11.40
#